data_AF-A0A658B4N2-F1
#
_entry.id   AF-A0A658B4N2-F1
#
_cell.length_a   1.000
_cell.length_b   1.000
_cell.length_c   1.000
_cell.angle_alpha   90.00
_cell.angle_beta   90.00
_cell.angle_gamma   90.00
#
_symmetry.space_group_name_H-M   'P 1'
#
loop_
_entity.id
_entity.type
_entity.pdbx_description
1 polymer ?
#
loop_
_entity_poly.entity_id
_entity_poly.type
_entity_poly.pdbx_seq_one_letter_code
_entity_poly.pdbx_strand_id
1 'polypeptide(L)'
;MKERGIIFNAEMVRAILDGRKTQTRRPVKFPLIDKNMGCELAGNELASELAAHNYWNSPYGKPGDRIWVRETFRVHSRATDVATLVYRASVRNSWTEQTHRVPVAVCNKPATPEKWTPSIHMPRWASRITLEITGVRVERLNSITESDAEAEGVTDTGFGDLLVDGYRYLWKSIYGEESWAANPLVWVIEFKRVEGGAA
;
A
#
# COMPACT_ATOMS: atom_id res chain seq x y z
N MET A 1 -8.23 -14.19 -10.41
CA MET A 1 -7.59 -12.94 -9.96
C MET A 1 -8.01 -12.73 -8.51
N LYS A 2 -7.06 -12.63 -7.57
CA LYS A 2 -7.36 -12.38 -6.16
C LYS A 2 -7.23 -10.88 -5.86
N GLU A 3 -8.09 -10.35 -4.98
CA GLU A 3 -8.00 -8.97 -4.49
C GLU A 3 -7.64 -8.93 -3.00
N ARG A 4 -6.55 -8.24 -2.64
CA ARG A 4 -6.09 -8.12 -1.24
C ARG A 4 -5.93 -6.67 -0.82
N GLY A 5 -6.29 -6.38 0.42
CA GLY A 5 -6.19 -5.02 0.96
C GLY A 5 -4.79 -4.72 1.48
N ILE A 6 -4.23 -3.58 1.07
CA ILE A 6 -2.92 -3.10 1.54
C ILE A 6 -3.05 -1.71 2.16
N ILE A 7 -2.41 -1.49 3.30
CA ILE A 7 -2.52 -0.22 4.04
C ILE A 7 -1.48 0.78 3.56
N PHE A 8 -1.92 1.97 3.18
CA PHE A 8 -1.05 3.10 2.88
C PHE A 8 -1.39 4.29 3.76
N ASN A 9 -0.37 5.06 4.14
CA ASN A 9 -0.57 6.32 4.85
C ASN A 9 -1.00 7.42 3.86
N ALA A 10 -1.40 8.59 4.37
CA ALA A 10 -1.93 9.66 3.52
C ALA A 10 -0.92 10.17 2.47
N GLU A 11 0.36 10.29 2.81
CA GLU A 11 1.39 10.74 1.85
C GLU A 11 1.63 9.71 0.74
N MET A 12 1.68 8.43 1.09
CA MET A 12 1.82 7.34 0.12
C MET A 12 0.62 7.26 -0.83
N VAL A 13 -0.60 7.47 -0.32
CA VAL A 13 -1.80 7.50 -1.17
C VAL A 13 -1.73 8.67 -2.15
N ARG A 14 -1.30 9.86 -1.72
CA ARG A 14 -1.11 10.99 -2.63
C ARG A 14 -0.07 10.68 -3.69
N ALA A 15 1.07 10.10 -3.30
CA ALA A 15 2.10 9.69 -4.26
C ALA A 15 1.58 8.66 -5.28
N ILE A 16 0.68 7.75 -4.89
CA ILE A 16 0.01 6.82 -5.81
C ILE A 16 -0.94 7.58 -6.75
N LEU A 17 -1.72 8.53 -6.22
CA LEU A 17 -2.66 9.32 -7.00
C LEU A 17 -1.96 10.21 -8.04
N ASP A 18 -0.79 10.76 -7.67
CA ASP A 18 0.08 11.57 -8.53
C ASP A 18 0.93 10.73 -9.50
N GLY A 19 0.86 9.39 -9.43
CA GLY A 19 1.61 8.48 -10.28
C GLY A 19 3.10 8.31 -9.92
N ARG A 20 3.58 8.96 -8.86
CA ARG A 20 4.98 8.89 -8.41
C ARG A 20 5.32 7.58 -7.70
N LYS A 21 4.35 6.97 -6.99
CA LYS A 21 4.57 5.72 -6.26
C LYS A 21 4.07 4.52 -7.07
N THR A 22 5.00 3.68 -7.51
CA THR A 22 4.78 2.44 -8.30
C THR A 22 5.31 1.19 -7.60
N GLN A 23 5.95 1.35 -6.45
CA GLN A 23 6.52 0.27 -5.66
C GLN A 23 6.25 0.46 -4.17
N THR A 24 6.22 -0.63 -3.41
CA THR A 24 6.24 -0.59 -1.94
C THR A 24 7.03 -1.73 -1.33
N ARG A 25 7.82 -1.43 -0.30
CA ARG A 25 8.50 -2.41 0.55
C ARG A 25 7.74 -2.72 1.83
N ARG A 26 7.73 -4.00 2.23
CA ARG A 26 7.14 -4.48 3.49
C ARG A 26 8.05 -5.48 4.20
N PRO A 27 8.31 -5.33 5.51
CA PRO A 27 9.13 -6.30 6.23
C PRO A 27 8.60 -7.73 6.08
N VAL A 28 9.49 -8.67 5.80
CA VAL A 28 9.20 -10.10 5.93
C VAL A 28 9.11 -10.42 7.42
N LYS A 29 7.99 -11.00 7.85
CA LYS A 29 7.82 -11.45 9.24
C LYS A 29 8.33 -12.87 9.35
N PHE A 30 9.36 -13.06 10.17
CA PHE A 30 9.87 -14.39 10.54
C PHE A 30 9.30 -14.84 11.90
N PRO A 31 9.14 -16.17 12.11
CA PRO A 31 9.35 -17.23 11.13
C PRO A 31 8.27 -17.20 10.03
N LEU A 32 8.69 -17.39 8.77
CA LEU A 32 7.78 -17.53 7.64
C LEU A 32 7.57 -19.03 7.41
N ILE A 33 6.34 -19.50 7.55
CA ILE A 33 6.03 -20.92 7.35
C ILE A 33 5.66 -21.17 5.88
N ASP A 34 6.36 -22.10 5.25
CA ASP A 34 6.06 -22.58 3.91
C ASP A 34 4.66 -23.19 3.87
N LYS A 35 3.82 -22.73 2.94
CA LYS A 35 2.42 -23.15 2.88
C LYS A 35 2.21 -24.57 2.36
N ASN A 36 3.20 -25.17 1.70
CA ASN A 36 3.10 -26.52 1.16
C ASN A 36 3.63 -27.57 2.15
N MET A 37 4.78 -27.30 2.75
CA MET A 37 5.51 -28.23 3.60
C MET A 37 5.30 -27.97 5.09
N GLY A 38 4.83 -26.78 5.47
CA GLY A 38 4.62 -26.41 6.88
C GLY A 38 5.90 -26.19 7.68
N CYS A 39 7.07 -26.15 7.03
CA CYS A 39 8.35 -25.86 7.65
C CYS A 39 8.70 -24.37 7.58
N GLU A 40 9.66 -23.93 8.40
CA GLU A 40 10.19 -22.57 8.30
C GLU A 40 10.93 -22.41 6.97
N LEU A 41 10.61 -21.33 6.26
CA LEU A 41 11.25 -20.94 5.01
C LEU A 41 12.29 -19.87 5.31
N ALA A 42 13.55 -20.18 4.98
CA ALA A 42 14.62 -19.21 5.10
C ALA A 42 14.53 -18.14 4.00
N GLY A 43 15.09 -16.96 4.26
CA GLY A 43 15.00 -15.84 3.34
C GLY A 43 15.60 -16.06 1.95
N ASN A 44 16.67 -16.87 1.87
CA ASN A 44 17.31 -17.27 0.62
C ASN A 44 16.46 -18.25 -0.19
N GLU A 45 15.75 -19.17 0.46
CA GLU A 45 14.80 -20.08 -0.17
C GLU A 45 13.64 -19.28 -0.76
N LEU A 46 13.09 -18.34 0.01
CA LEU A 46 12.03 -17.45 -0.45
C LEU A 46 12.44 -16.61 -1.67
N ALA A 47 13.65 -16.06 -1.68
CA ALA A 47 14.17 -15.32 -2.83
C ALA A 47 14.29 -16.22 -4.08
N SER A 48 14.74 -17.47 -3.89
CA SER A 48 14.88 -18.45 -4.97
C SER A 48 13.52 -18.88 -5.54
N GLU A 49 12.50 -19.05 -4.70
CA GLU A 49 11.13 -19.33 -5.15
C GLU A 49 10.58 -18.20 -6.04
N LEU A 50 10.74 -16.94 -5.62
CA LEU A 50 10.26 -15.80 -6.37
C LEU A 50 11.00 -15.64 -7.70
N ALA A 51 12.30 -15.91 -7.73
CA ALA A 51 13.10 -15.95 -8.95
C ALA A 51 12.63 -17.05 -9.92
N ALA A 52 12.13 -18.17 -9.40
CA ALA A 52 11.50 -19.25 -10.16
C ALA A 52 10.01 -18.99 -10.50
N HIS A 53 9.52 -17.76 -10.29
CA HIS A 53 8.11 -17.38 -10.47
C HIS A 53 7.11 -18.16 -9.59
N ASN A 54 7.59 -18.73 -8.48
CA ASN A 54 6.74 -19.33 -7.45
C ASN A 54 6.35 -18.28 -6.40
N TYR A 55 5.14 -17.75 -6.52
CA TYR A 55 4.60 -16.73 -5.62
C TYR A 55 3.69 -17.30 -4.53
N TRP A 56 3.68 -18.62 -4.33
CA TRP A 56 2.73 -19.27 -3.42
C TRP A 56 2.82 -18.74 -1.98
N ASN A 57 4.06 -18.50 -1.52
CA ASN A 57 4.35 -17.96 -0.20
C ASN A 57 4.18 -16.43 -0.09
N SER A 58 3.97 -15.72 -1.20
CA SER A 58 3.67 -14.28 -1.18
C SER A 58 2.33 -14.00 -0.47
N PRO A 59 2.30 -13.11 0.54
CA PRO A 59 1.05 -12.69 1.16
C PRO A 59 0.27 -11.69 0.29
N TYR A 60 0.89 -11.12 -0.74
CA TYR A 60 0.30 -10.09 -1.60
C TYR A 60 -0.28 -10.66 -2.90
N GLY A 61 0.20 -11.83 -3.33
CA GLY A 61 -0.18 -12.47 -4.59
C GLY A 61 0.97 -12.50 -5.58
N LYS A 62 0.64 -12.66 -6.86
CA LYS A 62 1.59 -12.75 -7.98
C LYS A 62 1.38 -11.60 -8.97
N PRO A 63 2.34 -11.35 -9.88
CA PRO A 63 2.10 -10.49 -11.04
C PRO A 63 0.79 -10.85 -11.76
N GLY A 64 -0.02 -9.84 -12.08
CA GLY A 64 -1.37 -9.96 -12.65
C GLY A 64 -2.51 -10.07 -11.63
N ASP A 65 -2.23 -10.29 -10.33
CA ASP A 65 -3.25 -10.11 -9.27
C ASP A 65 -3.45 -8.62 -8.95
N ARG A 66 -4.52 -8.32 -8.20
CA ARG A 66 -4.88 -6.95 -7.81
C ARG A 66 -4.79 -6.75 -6.30
N ILE A 67 -4.39 -5.57 -5.89
CA ILE A 67 -4.44 -5.11 -4.51
C ILE A 67 -5.26 -3.81 -4.45
N TRP A 68 -6.05 -3.66 -3.40
CA TRP A 68 -6.85 -2.46 -3.17
C TRP A 68 -6.29 -1.69 -1.98
N VAL A 69 -6.26 -0.37 -2.11
CA VAL A 69 -5.65 0.51 -1.12
C VAL A 69 -6.60 0.74 0.05
N ARG A 70 -6.06 0.57 1.26
CA ARG A 70 -6.70 0.90 2.53
C ARG A 70 -6.10 2.20 3.05
N GLU A 71 -6.91 3.24 3.08
CA GLU A 71 -6.57 4.57 3.57
C GLU A 71 -7.57 5.04 4.64
N THR A 72 -7.20 6.05 5.42
CA THR A 72 -8.10 6.61 6.44
C THR A 72 -9.22 7.39 5.77
N PHE A 73 -10.47 7.07 6.09
CA PHE A 73 -11.67 7.64 5.45
C PHE A 73 -12.78 7.90 6.47
N ARG A 74 -13.80 8.68 6.09
CA ARG A 74 -15.02 8.89 6.85
C ARG A 74 -16.24 8.89 5.94
N VAL A 75 -17.37 8.44 6.46
CA VAL A 75 -18.67 8.60 5.78
C VAL A 75 -19.17 9.99 6.13
N HIS A 76 -19.13 10.90 5.15
CA HIS A 76 -19.49 12.30 5.33
C HIS A 76 -21.01 12.50 5.34
N SER A 77 -21.72 11.87 4.40
CA SER A 77 -23.19 11.94 4.35
C SER A 77 -23.77 10.65 3.78
N ARG A 78 -25.04 10.40 4.10
CA ARG A 78 -25.84 9.32 3.52
C ARG A 78 -27.18 9.92 3.12
N ALA A 79 -27.51 9.85 1.85
CA ALA A 79 -28.84 10.12 1.31
C ALA A 79 -29.62 8.80 1.18
N THR A 80 -30.76 8.84 0.49
CA THR A 80 -31.61 7.66 0.25
C THR A 80 -30.92 6.61 -0.62
N ASP A 81 -30.11 7.05 -1.59
CA ASP A 81 -29.50 6.23 -2.65
C ASP A 81 -27.97 6.23 -2.60
N VAL A 82 -27.34 7.33 -2.18
CA VAL A 82 -25.89 7.52 -2.21
C VAL A 82 -25.30 7.86 -0.83
N ALA A 83 -24.20 7.19 -0.49
CA ALA A 83 -23.32 7.55 0.60
C ALA A 83 -22.08 8.26 0.05
N THR A 84 -21.68 9.33 0.71
CA THR A 84 -20.54 10.16 0.32
C THR A 84 -19.39 9.95 1.30
N LEU A 85 -18.21 9.63 0.76
CA LEU A 85 -17.00 9.36 1.50
C LEU A 85 -15.97 10.47 1.27
N VAL A 86 -15.24 10.79 2.34
CA VAL A 86 -14.09 11.70 2.31
C VAL A 86 -12.88 10.94 2.85
N TYR A 87 -11.72 11.19 2.25
CA TYR A 87 -10.47 10.50 2.59
C TYR A 87 -9.44 11.46 3.15
N ARG A 88 -8.61 11.00 4.10
CA ARG A 88 -7.61 11.84 4.77
C ARG A 88 -6.51 12.32 3.81
N ALA A 89 -6.16 11.51 2.82
CA ALA A 89 -5.23 11.89 1.76
C ALA A 89 -5.75 13.09 0.94
N SER A 90 -7.07 13.28 0.92
CA SER A 90 -7.80 14.22 0.09
C SER A 90 -8.15 15.56 0.76
N VAL A 91 -8.03 15.66 2.09
CA VAL A 91 -8.52 16.83 2.85
C VAL A 91 -7.83 18.15 2.50
N ARG A 92 -6.61 18.12 1.94
CA ARG A 92 -5.85 19.34 1.61
C ARG A 92 -6.29 20.05 0.33
N ASN A 93 -7.14 19.43 -0.50
CA ASN A 93 -7.32 19.89 -1.88
C ASN A 93 -8.55 20.80 -2.08
N SER A 94 -9.62 20.64 -1.32
CA SER A 94 -10.82 21.53 -1.21
C SER A 94 -11.98 20.72 -0.63
N TRP A 95 -12.91 21.36 0.11
CA TRP A 95 -14.14 20.71 0.60
C TRP A 95 -15.09 20.27 -0.53
N THR A 96 -15.06 20.94 -1.68
CA THR A 96 -16.03 20.73 -2.77
C THR A 96 -15.64 19.63 -3.76
N GLU A 97 -14.34 19.30 -3.88
CA GLU A 97 -13.86 18.44 -4.97
C GLU A 97 -13.77 16.95 -4.65
N GLN A 98 -13.80 16.54 -3.37
CA GLN A 98 -13.25 15.21 -3.02
C GLN A 98 -14.21 14.34 -2.24
N THR A 99 -15.32 14.02 -2.90
CA THR A 99 -16.32 13.08 -2.43
C THR A 99 -16.36 11.85 -3.33
N HIS A 100 -16.09 10.67 -2.76
CA HIS A 100 -16.36 9.41 -3.44
C HIS A 100 -17.77 8.96 -3.11
N ARG A 101 -18.55 8.62 -4.13
CA ARG A 101 -19.94 8.23 -3.99
C ARG A 101 -20.04 6.72 -4.14
N VAL A 102 -20.71 6.10 -3.18
CA VAL A 102 -21.04 4.67 -3.23
C VAL A 102 -22.54 4.50 -3.00
N PRO A 103 -23.17 3.47 -3.58
CA PRO A 103 -24.56 3.15 -3.26
C PRO A 103 -24.77 2.92 -1.76
N VAL A 104 -25.87 3.42 -1.20
CA VAL A 104 -26.23 3.22 0.21
C VAL A 104 -26.34 1.74 0.55
N ALA A 105 -26.76 0.91 -0.41
CA ALA A 105 -26.89 -0.54 -0.27
C ALA A 105 -25.55 -1.23 0.07
N VAL A 106 -24.41 -0.71 -0.39
CA VAL A 106 -23.09 -1.27 -0.07
C VAL A 106 -22.46 -0.63 1.17
N CYS A 107 -22.91 0.58 1.53
CA CYS A 107 -22.40 1.28 2.70
C CYS A 107 -23.03 0.71 3.98
N ASN A 108 -22.25 -0.05 4.76
CA ASN A 108 -22.68 -0.60 6.04
C ASN A 108 -22.24 0.23 7.27
N LYS A 109 -21.71 1.44 7.05
CA LYS A 109 -21.27 2.36 8.13
C LYS A 109 -22.17 3.60 8.23
N PRO A 110 -22.53 4.06 9.44
CA PRO A 110 -23.33 5.27 9.61
C PRO A 110 -22.58 6.51 9.12
N ALA A 111 -23.31 7.57 8.77
CA ALA A 111 -22.71 8.86 8.48
C ALA A 111 -22.16 9.47 9.77
N THR A 112 -20.84 9.59 9.87
CA THR A 112 -20.15 10.21 11.00
C THR A 112 -19.16 11.24 10.46
N PRO A 113 -19.63 12.45 10.08
CA PRO A 113 -18.79 13.46 9.44
C PRO A 113 -17.60 13.86 10.30
N GLU A 114 -17.71 13.83 11.63
CA GLU A 114 -16.64 14.21 12.56
C GLU A 114 -15.60 13.09 12.77
N LYS A 115 -15.97 11.82 12.54
CA LYS A 115 -15.18 10.66 12.98
C LYS A 115 -14.46 9.97 11.83
N TRP A 116 -13.13 9.96 11.89
CA TRP A 116 -12.28 9.19 10.97
C TRP A 116 -12.29 7.70 11.32
N THR A 117 -12.43 6.87 10.28
CA THR A 117 -12.18 5.43 10.34
C THR A 117 -10.74 5.16 9.90
N PRO A 118 -9.88 4.59 10.78
CA PRO A 118 -8.52 4.20 10.42
C PRO A 118 -8.47 3.18 9.27
N SER A 119 -7.39 3.20 8.48
CA SER A 119 -7.17 2.32 7.33
C SER A 119 -7.28 0.82 7.65
N ILE A 120 -6.87 0.39 8.86
CA ILE A 120 -6.99 -1.00 9.32
C ILE A 120 -8.44 -1.50 9.41
N HIS A 121 -9.42 -0.60 9.51
CA HIS A 121 -10.85 -0.90 9.54
C HIS A 121 -11.56 -0.60 8.23
N MET A 122 -10.82 -0.24 7.18
CA MET A 122 -11.39 0.09 5.88
C MET A 122 -11.89 -1.17 5.16
N PRO A 123 -13.17 -1.20 4.74
CA PRO A 123 -13.73 -2.28 3.93
C PRO A 123 -13.47 -2.08 2.42
N ARG A 124 -13.63 -3.15 1.63
CA ARG A 124 -13.39 -3.12 0.18
C ARG A 124 -14.26 -2.12 -0.58
N TRP A 125 -15.56 -2.02 -0.22
CA TRP A 125 -16.51 -1.10 -0.86
C TRP A 125 -16.14 0.37 -0.72
N ALA A 126 -15.34 0.72 0.31
CA ALA A 126 -14.89 2.09 0.52
C ALA A 126 -13.62 2.42 -0.27
N SER A 127 -12.95 1.43 -0.87
CA SER A 127 -11.68 1.65 -1.56
C SER A 127 -11.90 2.21 -2.95
N ARG A 128 -11.23 3.33 -3.22
CA ARG A 128 -11.27 4.05 -4.50
C ARG A 128 -10.04 3.82 -5.38
N ILE A 129 -9.05 3.05 -4.91
CA ILE A 129 -7.80 2.81 -5.64
C ILE A 129 -7.55 1.30 -5.66
N THR A 130 -7.41 0.79 -6.89
CA THR A 130 -6.99 -0.57 -7.19
C THR A 130 -5.69 -0.52 -7.98
N LEU A 131 -4.76 -1.39 -7.59
CA LEU A 131 -3.43 -1.51 -8.17
C LEU A 131 -3.27 -2.94 -8.71
N GLU A 132 -2.74 -3.06 -9.92
CA GLU A 132 -2.35 -4.34 -10.50
C GLU A 132 -0.89 -4.61 -10.15
N ILE A 133 -0.61 -5.78 -9.57
CA ILE A 133 0.77 -6.19 -9.26
C ILE A 133 1.49 -6.49 -10.57
N THR A 134 2.64 -5.85 -10.78
CA THR A 134 3.52 -6.07 -11.93
C THR A 134 4.74 -6.91 -11.56
N GLY A 135 5.15 -6.88 -10.30
CA GLY A 135 6.34 -7.59 -9.81
C GLY A 135 6.26 -7.88 -8.31
N VAL A 136 6.81 -9.01 -7.89
CA VAL A 136 7.02 -9.35 -6.48
C VAL A 136 8.40 -9.97 -6.33
N ARG A 137 9.22 -9.40 -5.46
CA ARG A 137 10.54 -9.94 -5.11
C ARG A 137 10.83 -9.77 -3.63
N VAL A 138 11.92 -10.37 -3.17
CA VAL A 138 12.45 -10.20 -1.82
C VAL A 138 13.91 -9.79 -1.89
N GLU A 139 14.27 -8.78 -1.13
CA GLU A 139 15.64 -8.25 -1.05
C GLU A 139 15.96 -7.75 0.36
N ARG A 140 17.22 -7.39 0.60
CA ARG A 140 17.62 -6.68 1.82
C ARG A 140 17.19 -5.21 1.71
N LEU A 141 16.70 -4.64 2.81
CA LEU A 141 16.27 -3.24 2.86
C LEU A 141 17.32 -2.27 2.31
N ASN A 142 18.59 -2.45 2.68
CA ASN A 142 19.68 -1.56 2.30
C ASN A 142 20.17 -1.77 0.85
N SER A 143 19.59 -2.73 0.12
CA SER A 143 19.86 -2.93 -1.32
C SER A 143 19.04 -1.99 -2.22
N ILE A 144 18.29 -1.06 -1.62
CA ILE A 144 17.50 -0.07 -2.35
C ILE A 144 18.37 0.85 -3.22
N THR A 145 17.89 1.13 -4.43
CA THR A 145 18.51 2.08 -5.37
C THR A 145 17.81 3.45 -5.36
N GLU A 146 18.38 4.46 -6.01
CA GLU A 146 17.70 5.77 -6.17
C GLU A 146 16.40 5.64 -6.96
N SER A 147 16.40 4.83 -8.03
CA SER A 147 15.22 4.54 -8.85
C SER A 147 14.11 3.85 -8.03
N ASP A 148 14.49 2.95 -7.11
CA ASP A 148 13.56 2.35 -6.17
C ASP A 148 13.00 3.36 -5.16
N ALA A 149 13.82 4.27 -4.66
CA ALA A 149 13.37 5.31 -3.73
C ALA A 149 12.39 6.29 -4.41
N GLU A 150 12.64 6.63 -5.68
CA GLU A 150 11.71 7.38 -6.52
C GLU A 150 10.39 6.61 -6.71
N ALA A 151 10.46 5.32 -7.04
CA ALA A 151 9.29 4.43 -7.19
C ALA A 151 8.52 4.20 -5.87
N GLU A 152 9.17 4.40 -4.72
CA GLU A 152 8.52 4.46 -3.41
C GLU A 152 7.75 5.77 -3.17
N GLY A 153 7.89 6.74 -4.07
CA GLY A 153 7.23 8.04 -4.05
C GLY A 153 7.99 9.11 -3.27
N VAL A 154 9.27 8.89 -2.96
CA VAL A 154 10.15 9.88 -2.33
C VAL A 154 10.54 10.93 -3.37
N THR A 155 10.45 12.19 -2.99
CA THR A 155 10.88 13.32 -3.82
C THR A 155 12.12 13.95 -3.24
N ASP A 156 13.01 14.43 -4.10
CA ASP A 156 14.12 15.30 -3.68
C ASP A 156 13.56 16.51 -2.92
N THR A 157 14.03 16.71 -1.70
CA THR A 157 13.63 17.82 -0.83
C THR A 157 14.34 19.13 -1.22
N GLY A 158 15.26 19.10 -2.18
CA GLY A 158 16.02 20.25 -2.66
C GLY A 158 17.19 20.63 -1.74
N PHE A 159 17.44 19.85 -0.69
CA PHE A 159 18.55 20.07 0.26
C PHE A 159 19.78 19.20 -0.03
N GLY A 160 19.82 18.55 -1.21
CA GLY A 160 20.91 17.63 -1.56
C GLY A 160 20.81 16.27 -0.86
N ASP A 161 19.65 15.95 -0.29
CA ASP A 161 19.38 14.63 0.26
C ASP A 161 19.27 13.62 -0.88
N LEU A 162 20.11 12.58 -0.85
CA LEU A 162 19.98 11.45 -1.75
C LEU A 162 18.59 10.81 -1.54
N LEU A 163 17.89 10.44 -2.61
CA LEU A 163 16.54 9.85 -2.53
C LEU A 163 16.48 8.66 -1.56
N VAL A 164 17.57 7.90 -1.46
CA VAL A 164 17.75 6.78 -0.52
C VAL A 164 17.73 7.26 0.93
N ASP A 165 18.34 8.39 1.27
CA ASP A 165 18.27 8.98 2.61
C ASP A 165 16.85 9.45 2.94
N GLY A 166 16.17 10.08 1.98
CA GLY A 166 14.74 10.42 2.11
C GLY A 166 13.88 9.19 2.40
N TYR A 167 14.13 8.09 1.68
CA TYR A 167 13.46 6.82 1.92
C TYR A 167 13.81 6.22 3.30
N ARG A 168 15.07 6.31 3.73
CA ARG A 168 15.50 5.88 5.07
C ARG A 168 14.71 6.60 6.16
N TYR A 169 14.55 7.92 6.07
CA TYR A 169 13.75 8.68 7.03
C TYR A 169 12.28 8.24 7.01
N LEU A 170 11.70 8.05 5.83
CA LEU A 170 10.34 7.54 5.67
C LEU A 170 10.18 6.16 6.32
N TRP A 171 11.11 5.23 6.07
CA TRP A 171 11.09 3.89 6.64
C TRP A 171 11.13 3.92 8.17
N LYS A 172 12.05 4.69 8.74
CA LYS A 172 12.20 4.86 10.20
C LYS A 172 10.95 5.45 10.84
N SER A 173 10.28 6.39 10.17
CA SER A 173 9.02 6.96 10.68
C SER A 173 7.88 5.94 10.78
N ILE A 174 7.94 4.85 10.00
CA ILE A 174 6.89 3.82 9.94
C ILE A 174 7.23 2.63 10.85
N TYR A 175 8.50 2.21 10.86
CA TYR A 175 8.95 0.97 11.50
C TYR A 175 9.88 1.19 12.71
N GLY A 176 10.21 2.43 13.04
CA GLY A 176 11.08 2.81 14.16
C GLY A 176 12.53 3.05 13.74
N GLU A 177 13.30 3.74 14.59
CA GLU A 177 14.67 4.18 14.28
C GLU A 177 15.65 3.04 14.00
N GLU A 178 15.57 1.96 14.78
CA GLU A 178 16.48 0.82 14.68
C GLU A 178 16.20 -0.07 13.46
N SER A 179 15.03 0.10 12.83
CA SER A 179 14.56 -0.79 11.76
C SER A 179 15.40 -0.72 10.49
N TRP A 180 16.07 0.42 10.23
CA TRP A 180 16.98 0.57 9.10
C TRP A 180 18.29 -0.17 9.34
N ALA A 181 18.88 0.00 10.53
CA ALA A 181 20.13 -0.64 10.91
C ALA A 181 20.02 -2.18 10.95
N ALA A 182 18.84 -2.70 11.32
CA ALA A 182 18.55 -4.13 11.29
C ALA A 182 18.63 -4.76 9.88
N ASN A 183 18.54 -3.95 8.82
CA ASN A 183 18.57 -4.38 7.42
C ASN A 183 17.76 -5.66 7.15
N PRO A 184 16.45 -5.68 7.50
CA PRO A 184 15.61 -6.86 7.36
C PRO A 184 15.43 -7.24 5.89
N LEU A 185 14.98 -8.47 5.66
CA LEU A 185 14.42 -8.84 4.37
C LEU A 185 13.06 -8.16 4.19
N VAL A 186 12.83 -7.63 2.99
CA VAL A 186 11.61 -6.94 2.63
C VAL A 186 11.00 -7.55 1.38
N TRP A 187 9.68 -7.70 1.39
CA TRP A 187 8.89 -7.87 0.19
C TRP A 187 8.89 -6.57 -0.58
N VAL A 188 9.25 -6.62 -1.87
CA VAL A 188 9.08 -5.50 -2.78
C VAL A 188 7.94 -5.85 -3.73
N ILE A 189 6.89 -5.04 -3.69
CA ILE A 189 5.73 -5.18 -4.56
C ILE A 189 5.71 -4.01 -5.52
N GLU A 190 5.82 -4.32 -6.80
CA GLU A 190 5.66 -3.37 -7.90
C GLU A 190 4.25 -3.44 -8.42
N PHE A 191 3.71 -2.28 -8.78
CA PHE A 191 2.35 -2.18 -9.23
C PHE A 191 2.13 -0.98 -10.14
N LYS A 192 1.05 -1.05 -10.92
CA LYS A 192 0.49 0.07 -11.66
C LYS A 192 -0.93 0.34 -11.19
N ARG A 193 -1.34 1.61 -11.22
CA ARG A 193 -2.72 1.99 -10.91
C ARG A 193 -3.64 1.55 -12.05
N VAL A 194 -4.77 0.94 -11.70
CA VAL A 194 -5.82 0.62 -12.67
C VAL A 194 -6.75 1.83 -12.76
N GLU A 195 -6.74 2.51 -13.89
CA GLU A 195 -7.68 3.60 -14.17
C GLU A 195 -9.08 3.03 -14.46
N GLY A 196 -10.12 3.62 -13.88
CA GLY A 196 -11.52 3.25 -14.20
C GLY A 196 -12.12 2.08 -13.40
N GLY A 197 -11.47 1.59 -12.34
CA GLY A 197 -12.03 0.57 -11.45
C GLY A 197 -13.10 1.12 -10.50
N ALA A 198 -14.30 1.41 -11.00
CA ALA A 198 -15.48 1.47 -10.15
C ALA A 198 -15.69 0.09 -9.52
N ALA A 199 -15.74 0.04 -8.19
CA ALA A 199 -16.15 -1.15 -7.45
C ALA A 199 -17.67 -1.36 -7.56
#